data_AF-A0A4Q6J749-F1
#
_entry.id   AF-A0A4Q6J749-F1
#
_cell.length_a   1.000
_cell.length_b   1.000
_cell.length_c   1.000
_cell.angle_alpha   90.00
_cell.angle_beta   90.00
_cell.angle_gamma   90.00
#
_symmetry.space_group_name_H-M   'P 1'
#
loop_
_entity.id
_entity.type
_entity.pdbx_description
1 polymer ?
#
loop_
_entity_poly.entity_id
_entity_poly.type
_entity_poly.pdbx_seq_one_letter_code
_entity_poly.pdbx_strand_id
1 'polypeptide(L)'
;MCNKDLFDINGSEKLTDKMVAEREAIIMHHAKNPKSVFFCSHSAGKDSAAMYEYLLRLVPKERIVVVHATLGSVEHDGVVEHIKENIEHPLHIVRNERKDFVDMVLLRGMFPSPKFRQCTSDLKTSPIYSFIKRYMKEHGYTHGFNVSGLRAEESAKRAMKNPLWVNEQLTLNSGKRVVFDWMPCFHLEEAEVYQTILGAGKQPHPVYGDRACGGNTGNQRLSCKFCVMGSANDLMRAAMNYPDHYAEMIALEIVVNHTMFGRTKTIHTDIQLAKGDELGGGKVIESIKNTSKRAVMPYKNKVFIPVPLNEKVGAPVDEVAVQRYVIRHTERLVVLKECVEAEKAQKALKKRESAEKIGSKIKKRDESTIDFLDMLSI
;
A
#
# COMPACT_ATOMS: atom_id res chain seq x y z
N MET A 1 12.59 -15.79 14.36
CA MET A 1 11.18 -16.12 14.64
C MET A 1 10.65 -16.84 13.41
N CYS A 2 10.48 -18.16 13.51
CA CYS A 2 9.94 -19.00 12.44
C CYS A 2 8.48 -18.59 12.21
N ASN A 3 8.16 -18.16 10.99
CA ASN A 3 6.84 -17.70 10.61
C ASN A 3 5.93 -18.93 10.59
N LYS A 4 5.03 -19.06 11.58
CA LYS A 4 4.04 -20.14 11.62
C LYS A 4 2.96 -19.85 10.60
N ASP A 5 3.31 -19.96 9.34
CA ASP A 5 2.39 -19.92 8.23
C ASP A 5 2.20 -21.36 7.77
N LEU A 6 0.95 -21.80 7.68
CA LEU A 6 0.59 -23.19 7.32
C LEU A 6 1.17 -23.63 5.96
N PHE A 7 1.71 -22.68 5.18
CA PHE A 7 2.26 -22.85 3.85
C PHE A 7 3.74 -22.45 3.73
N ASP A 8 4.57 -22.60 4.76
CA ASP A 8 6.04 -22.62 4.52
C ASP A 8 6.48 -23.93 3.82
N ILE A 9 5.75 -24.30 2.76
CA ILE A 9 5.99 -25.52 1.96
C ILE A 9 7.35 -25.47 1.26
N ASN A 10 8.02 -24.31 1.25
CA ASN A 10 9.01 -24.03 0.23
C ASN A 10 10.34 -23.47 0.75
N GLY A 11 10.45 -23.03 2.01
CA GLY A 11 11.71 -22.57 2.62
C GLY A 11 12.56 -21.68 1.68
N SER A 12 13.83 -22.08 1.48
CA SER A 12 14.77 -21.43 0.54
C SER A 12 14.53 -21.77 -0.93
N GLU A 13 13.84 -22.86 -1.25
CA GLU A 13 13.67 -23.40 -2.62
C GLU A 13 12.41 -22.87 -3.33
N LYS A 14 11.70 -21.91 -2.73
CA LYS A 14 10.41 -21.41 -3.21
C LYS A 14 10.35 -20.86 -4.61
N LEU A 15 11.48 -20.52 -5.22
CA LEU A 15 11.51 -20.02 -6.60
C LEU A 15 11.71 -21.13 -7.63
N THR A 16 11.99 -22.36 -7.21
CA THR A 16 12.16 -23.49 -8.14
C THR A 16 10.85 -23.85 -8.84
N ASP A 17 10.94 -24.32 -10.08
CA ASP A 17 9.79 -24.72 -10.90
C ASP A 17 8.90 -25.75 -10.20
N LYS A 18 9.52 -26.70 -9.48
CA LYS A 18 8.79 -27.70 -8.68
C LYS A 18 7.89 -27.04 -7.65
N MET A 19 8.43 -26.10 -6.87
CA MET A 19 7.68 -25.40 -5.82
C MET A 19 6.63 -24.45 -6.41
N VAL A 20 6.90 -23.87 -7.59
CA VAL A 20 5.89 -23.11 -8.36
C VAL A 20 4.73 -24.01 -8.74
N ALA A 21 5.01 -25.16 -9.37
CA ALA A 21 4.00 -26.12 -9.82
C ALA A 21 3.16 -26.69 -8.65
N GLU A 22 3.78 -26.95 -7.49
CA GLU A 22 3.05 -27.41 -6.30
C GLU A 22 2.05 -26.34 -5.79
N ARG A 23 2.45 -25.06 -5.77
CA ARG A 23 1.53 -23.98 -5.41
C ARG A 23 0.40 -23.85 -6.42
N GLU A 24 0.69 -23.98 -7.70
CA GLU A 24 -0.34 -23.96 -8.74
C GLU A 24 -1.32 -25.12 -8.62
N ALA A 25 -0.84 -26.32 -8.26
CA ALA A 25 -1.71 -27.46 -8.00
C ALA A 25 -2.70 -27.18 -6.85
N ILE A 26 -2.24 -26.50 -5.78
CA ILE A 26 -3.10 -26.05 -4.69
C ILE A 26 -4.16 -25.06 -5.22
N ILE A 27 -3.74 -24.08 -6.01
CA ILE A 27 -4.65 -23.08 -6.59
C ILE A 27 -5.69 -23.73 -7.51
N MET A 28 -5.27 -24.61 -8.41
CA MET A 28 -6.17 -25.34 -9.32
C MET A 28 -7.14 -26.25 -8.55
N HIS A 29 -6.70 -26.85 -7.44
CA HIS A 29 -7.60 -27.59 -6.55
C HIS A 29 -8.68 -26.67 -5.97
N HIS A 30 -8.30 -25.51 -5.42
CA HIS A 30 -9.27 -24.55 -4.89
C HIS A 30 -10.15 -23.93 -5.96
N ALA A 31 -9.66 -23.79 -7.20
CA ALA A 31 -10.43 -23.25 -8.32
C ALA A 31 -11.60 -24.16 -8.74
N LYS A 32 -11.52 -25.47 -8.44
CA LYS A 32 -12.63 -26.42 -8.65
C LYS A 32 -13.76 -26.26 -7.62
N ASN A 33 -13.49 -25.65 -6.48
CA ASN A 33 -14.51 -25.44 -5.45
C ASN A 33 -15.48 -24.33 -5.87
N PRO A 34 -16.79 -24.61 -6.01
CA PRO A 34 -17.77 -23.60 -6.43
C PRO A 34 -17.99 -22.48 -5.42
N LYS A 35 -17.41 -22.58 -4.21
CA LYS A 35 -17.42 -21.55 -3.17
C LYS A 35 -16.11 -20.75 -3.10
N SER A 36 -15.20 -20.93 -4.07
CA SER A 36 -13.99 -20.13 -4.24
C SER A 36 -14.17 -18.94 -5.17
N VAL A 37 -13.40 -17.88 -4.92
CA VAL A 37 -13.28 -16.68 -5.77
C VAL A 37 -11.87 -16.08 -5.65
N PHE A 38 -11.36 -15.52 -6.75
CA PHE A 38 -10.02 -14.96 -6.88
C PHE A 38 -10.08 -13.48 -7.22
N PHE A 39 -9.61 -12.63 -6.30
CA PHE A 39 -9.59 -11.18 -6.44
C PHE A 39 -8.26 -10.71 -7.01
N CYS A 40 -8.26 -10.39 -8.31
CA CYS A 40 -7.09 -9.89 -9.02
C CYS A 40 -6.93 -8.39 -8.76
N SER A 41 -5.96 -8.01 -7.92
CA SER A 41 -5.64 -6.60 -7.65
C SER A 41 -4.84 -5.99 -8.80
N HIS A 42 -5.52 -5.31 -9.72
CA HIS A 42 -4.92 -4.78 -10.94
C HIS A 42 -4.50 -3.32 -10.79
N SER A 43 -3.22 -3.01 -11.05
CA SER A 43 -2.66 -1.67 -10.86
C SER A 43 -2.31 -0.95 -12.16
N ALA A 44 -2.62 -1.56 -13.31
CA ALA A 44 -2.12 -1.21 -14.65
C ALA A 44 -0.59 -1.35 -14.82
N GLY A 45 0.14 -1.64 -13.74
CA GLY A 45 1.56 -1.95 -13.81
C GLY A 45 1.81 -3.30 -14.48
N LYS A 46 3.01 -3.45 -15.05
CA LYS A 46 3.45 -4.66 -15.75
C LYS A 46 3.24 -5.95 -14.94
N ASP A 47 3.55 -5.93 -13.65
CA ASP A 47 3.46 -7.12 -12.79
C ASP A 47 2.01 -7.54 -12.55
N SER A 48 1.08 -6.57 -12.42
CA SER A 48 -0.34 -6.87 -12.31
C SER A 48 -0.98 -7.31 -13.63
N ALA A 49 -0.47 -6.83 -14.77
CA ALA A 49 -0.90 -7.26 -16.09
C ALA A 49 -0.46 -8.70 -16.37
N ALA A 50 0.81 -9.04 -16.12
CA ALA A 50 1.30 -10.41 -16.22
C ALA A 50 0.58 -11.34 -15.24
N MET A 51 0.31 -10.89 -14.01
CA MET A 51 -0.51 -11.63 -13.04
C MET A 51 -1.89 -11.97 -13.58
N TYR A 52 -2.55 -11.02 -14.25
CA TYR A 52 -3.87 -11.26 -14.82
C TYR A 52 -3.81 -12.35 -15.90
N GLU A 53 -2.83 -12.31 -16.82
CA GLU A 53 -2.61 -13.38 -17.80
C GLU A 53 -2.31 -14.73 -17.14
N TYR A 54 -1.54 -14.71 -16.06
CA TYR A 54 -1.21 -15.91 -15.30
C TYR A 54 -2.46 -16.56 -14.69
N LEU A 55 -3.36 -15.74 -14.15
CA LEU A 55 -4.61 -16.19 -13.56
C LEU A 55 -5.51 -16.86 -14.59
N LEU A 56 -5.61 -16.31 -15.80
CA LEU A 56 -6.44 -16.86 -16.87
C LEU A 56 -6.02 -18.28 -17.29
N ARG A 57 -4.76 -18.68 -17.04
CA ARG A 57 -4.25 -20.03 -17.33
C ARG A 57 -4.65 -21.07 -16.27
N LEU A 58 -4.86 -20.63 -15.02
CA LEU A 58 -5.00 -21.52 -13.86
C LEU A 58 -6.40 -21.54 -13.26
N VAL A 59 -7.16 -20.47 -13.44
CA VAL A 59 -8.43 -20.22 -12.76
C VAL A 59 -9.54 -20.01 -13.80
N PRO A 60 -10.70 -20.68 -13.67
CA PRO A 60 -11.85 -20.42 -14.54
C PRO A 60 -12.24 -18.94 -14.50
N LYS A 61 -12.53 -18.34 -15.66
CA LYS A 61 -12.79 -16.90 -15.82
C LYS A 61 -13.89 -16.41 -14.87
N GLU A 62 -14.95 -17.20 -14.71
CA GLU A 62 -16.11 -16.87 -13.86
C GLU A 62 -15.76 -16.79 -12.36
N ARG A 63 -14.56 -17.22 -11.97
CA ARG A 63 -14.05 -17.16 -10.59
C ARG A 63 -13.11 -15.98 -10.36
N ILE A 64 -12.77 -15.22 -11.39
CA ILE A 64 -11.87 -14.07 -11.29
C ILE A 64 -12.68 -12.79 -11.16
N VAL A 65 -12.31 -11.97 -10.18
CA VAL A 65 -12.89 -10.65 -9.93
C VAL A 65 -11.75 -9.64 -9.97
N VAL A 66 -11.77 -8.72 -10.92
CA VAL A 66 -10.70 -7.73 -11.08
C VAL A 66 -11.04 -6.48 -10.28
N VAL A 67 -10.13 -6.05 -9.41
CA VAL A 67 -10.30 -4.88 -8.54
C VAL A 67 -9.13 -3.93 -8.71
N HIS A 68 -9.43 -2.63 -8.83
CA HIS A 68 -8.44 -1.57 -8.85
C HIS A 68 -8.71 -0.58 -7.72
N ALA A 69 -7.73 -0.37 -6.85
CA ALA A 69 -7.80 0.66 -5.82
C ALA A 69 -7.19 1.96 -6.33
N THR A 70 -8.05 2.85 -6.82
CA THR A 70 -7.60 4.13 -7.38
C THR A 70 -7.17 5.08 -6.28
N LEU A 71 -6.04 5.76 -6.53
CA LEU A 71 -5.56 6.88 -5.73
C LEU A 71 -5.96 8.25 -6.32
N GLY A 72 -6.76 8.28 -7.39
CA GLY A 72 -7.24 9.50 -8.01
C GLY A 72 -6.14 10.27 -8.74
N SER A 73 -6.06 11.58 -8.50
CA SER A 73 -5.23 12.52 -9.27
C SER A 73 -3.74 12.19 -9.31
N VAL A 74 -3.22 11.48 -8.30
CA VAL A 74 -1.81 11.11 -8.20
C VAL A 74 -1.41 9.93 -9.10
N GLU A 75 -2.37 9.23 -9.70
CA GLU A 75 -2.10 8.15 -10.66
C GLU A 75 -1.72 8.74 -12.02
N HIS A 76 -1.01 7.96 -12.83
CA HIS A 76 -0.78 8.31 -14.22
C HIS A 76 -2.11 8.36 -14.98
N ASP A 77 -2.21 9.26 -15.95
CA ASP A 77 -3.42 9.37 -16.77
C ASP A 77 -3.60 8.11 -17.62
N GLY A 78 -4.85 7.71 -17.85
CA GLY A 78 -5.18 6.51 -18.64
C GLY A 78 -5.06 5.18 -17.87
N VAL A 79 -4.75 5.19 -16.57
CA VAL A 79 -4.60 3.95 -15.79
C VAL A 79 -5.86 3.09 -15.85
N VAL A 80 -7.05 3.65 -15.60
CA VAL A 80 -8.30 2.86 -15.58
C VAL A 80 -8.65 2.36 -16.98
N GLU A 81 -8.49 3.21 -17.98
CA GLU A 81 -8.75 2.94 -19.40
C GLU A 81 -7.86 1.80 -19.86
N HIS A 82 -6.55 1.88 -19.59
CA HIS A 82 -5.58 0.86 -19.94
C HIS A 82 -5.92 -0.50 -19.31
N ILE A 83 -6.41 -0.53 -18.06
CA ILE A 83 -6.87 -1.79 -17.45
C ILE A 83 -8.05 -2.34 -18.23
N LYS A 84 -9.09 -1.54 -18.45
CA LYS A 84 -10.33 -1.97 -19.11
C LYS A 84 -10.08 -2.49 -20.52
N GLU A 85 -9.19 -1.86 -21.27
CA GLU A 85 -8.80 -2.28 -22.62
C GLU A 85 -8.05 -3.62 -22.65
N ASN A 86 -7.43 -4.01 -21.53
CA ASN A 86 -6.55 -5.18 -21.45
C ASN A 86 -7.11 -6.32 -20.59
N ILE A 87 -8.36 -6.23 -20.13
CA ILE A 87 -9.03 -7.31 -19.38
C ILE A 87 -10.37 -7.68 -20.03
N GLU A 88 -10.82 -8.90 -19.77
CA GLU A 88 -12.12 -9.42 -20.21
C GLU A 88 -13.20 -9.29 -19.14
N HIS A 89 -12.81 -9.00 -17.90
CA HIS A 89 -13.68 -8.98 -16.73
C HIS A 89 -14.15 -7.55 -16.41
N PRO A 90 -15.33 -7.38 -15.78
CA PRO A 90 -15.70 -6.10 -15.20
C PRO A 90 -14.64 -5.60 -14.21
N LEU A 91 -14.25 -4.32 -14.35
CA LEU A 91 -13.32 -3.68 -13.43
C LEU A 91 -14.06 -3.08 -12.23
N HIS A 92 -13.83 -3.62 -11.03
CA HIS A 92 -14.32 -3.04 -9.80
C HIS A 92 -13.35 -1.96 -9.29
N ILE A 93 -13.73 -0.69 -9.40
CA ILE A 93 -12.93 0.42 -8.89
C ILE A 93 -13.34 0.69 -7.45
N VAL A 94 -12.37 0.67 -6.54
CA VAL A 94 -12.55 0.97 -5.12
C VAL A 94 -11.68 2.14 -4.73
N ARG A 95 -12.13 2.93 -3.75
CA ARG A 95 -11.38 4.06 -3.22
C ARG A 95 -11.67 4.25 -1.74
N ASN A 96 -10.81 4.98 -1.06
CA ASN A 96 -11.15 5.50 0.26
C ASN A 96 -12.13 6.67 0.09
N GLU A 97 -13.32 6.54 0.65
CA GLU A 97 -14.38 7.55 0.49
C GLU A 97 -14.16 8.81 1.34
N ARG A 98 -13.27 8.75 2.34
CA ARG A 98 -13.09 9.84 3.31
C ARG A 98 -11.95 10.78 2.96
N LYS A 99 -10.94 10.28 2.25
CA LYS A 99 -9.72 11.03 1.93
C LYS A 99 -9.01 10.41 0.75
N ASP A 100 -8.39 11.25 -0.07
CA ASP A 100 -7.43 10.84 -1.08
C ASP A 100 -5.99 10.95 -0.54
N PHE A 101 -5.01 10.88 -1.45
CA PHE A 101 -3.60 11.00 -1.11
C PHE A 101 -3.24 12.38 -0.55
N VAL A 102 -3.72 13.46 -1.18
CA VAL A 102 -3.42 14.84 -0.78
C VAL A 102 -4.01 15.10 0.60
N ASP A 103 -5.27 14.76 0.80
CA ASP A 103 -5.97 14.87 2.08
C ASP A 103 -5.25 14.07 3.18
N MET A 104 -4.76 12.86 2.86
CA MET A 104 -3.99 12.04 3.78
C MET A 104 -2.69 12.74 4.23
N VAL A 105 -1.94 13.34 3.31
CA VAL A 105 -0.70 14.06 3.62
C VAL A 105 -0.98 15.31 4.43
N LEU A 106 -1.98 16.10 4.03
CA LEU A 106 -2.43 17.32 4.74
C LEU A 106 -2.83 17.01 6.18
N LEU A 107 -3.71 16.03 6.40
CA LEU A 107 -4.17 15.66 7.74
C LEU A 107 -3.05 15.12 8.63
N ARG A 108 -2.08 14.43 8.04
CA ARG A 108 -0.94 13.87 8.77
C ARG A 108 0.16 14.90 9.05
N GLY A 109 0.26 15.94 8.22
CA GLY A 109 1.40 16.86 8.21
C GLY A 109 2.71 16.21 7.74
N MET A 110 2.64 15.03 7.10
CA MET A 110 3.84 14.31 6.64
C MET A 110 3.52 13.46 5.42
N PHE A 111 4.48 13.40 4.50
CA PHE A 111 4.45 12.47 3.39
C PHE A 111 4.73 11.02 3.84
N PRO A 112 4.24 10.01 3.09
CA PRO A 112 4.63 8.63 3.31
C PRO A 112 6.11 8.42 2.98
N SER A 113 6.76 7.53 3.72
CA SER A 113 8.15 7.11 3.46
C SER A 113 8.20 5.67 2.94
N PRO A 114 9.32 5.19 2.37
CA PRO A 114 9.43 3.80 1.93
C PRO A 114 9.16 2.80 3.05
N LYS A 115 9.45 3.15 4.32
CA LYS A 115 9.14 2.30 5.47
C LYS A 115 7.69 2.43 5.93
N PHE A 116 7.13 3.65 5.91
CA PHE A 116 5.81 3.96 6.45
C PHE A 116 4.86 4.44 5.34
N ARG A 117 4.38 3.49 4.52
CA ARG A 117 3.50 3.73 3.37
C ARG A 117 2.02 3.66 3.75
N GLN A 118 1.54 4.68 4.45
CA GLN A 118 0.12 4.79 4.82
C GLN A 118 -0.81 4.77 3.59
N CYS A 119 -0.35 5.30 2.45
CA CYS A 119 -1.10 5.19 1.20
C CYS A 119 -1.38 3.74 0.78
N THR A 120 -0.52 2.78 1.17
CA THR A 120 -0.80 1.35 0.93
C THR A 120 -1.89 0.85 1.87
N SER A 121 -1.78 1.09 3.18
CA SER A 121 -2.76 0.58 4.16
C SER A 121 -4.14 1.21 4.01
N ASP A 122 -4.18 2.55 3.97
CA ASP A 122 -5.42 3.31 4.11
C ASP A 122 -6.16 3.46 2.78
N LEU A 123 -5.41 3.67 1.70
CA LEU A 123 -5.98 4.04 0.41
C LEU A 123 -6.07 2.86 -0.57
N LYS A 124 -5.30 1.78 -0.35
CA LYS A 124 -5.36 0.57 -1.18
C LYS A 124 -5.93 -0.63 -0.44
N THR A 125 -5.22 -1.11 0.59
CA THR A 125 -5.56 -2.34 1.30
C THR A 125 -6.94 -2.26 1.94
N SER A 126 -7.26 -1.17 2.67
CA SER A 126 -8.54 -1.05 3.36
C SER A 126 -9.77 -1.03 2.42
N PRO A 127 -9.79 -0.26 1.31
CA PRO A 127 -10.84 -0.34 0.31
C PRO A 127 -10.97 -1.72 -0.34
N ILE A 128 -9.86 -2.36 -0.74
CA ILE A 128 -9.86 -3.71 -1.33
C ILE A 128 -10.44 -4.72 -0.35
N TYR A 129 -10.01 -4.69 0.92
CA TYR A 129 -10.48 -5.64 1.93
C TYR A 129 -11.96 -5.46 2.23
N SER A 130 -12.44 -4.21 2.25
CA SER A 130 -13.87 -3.92 2.42
C SER A 130 -14.69 -4.46 1.24
N PHE A 131 -14.19 -4.28 0.03
CA PHE A 131 -14.78 -4.84 -1.19
C PHE A 131 -14.82 -6.37 -1.16
N ILE A 132 -13.69 -7.04 -0.89
CA ILE A 132 -13.60 -8.51 -0.81
C ILE A 132 -14.64 -9.07 0.17
N LYS A 133 -14.69 -8.53 1.40
CA LYS A 133 -15.63 -9.00 2.42
C LYS A 133 -17.09 -8.86 1.98
N ARG A 134 -17.44 -7.73 1.36
CA ARG A 134 -18.79 -7.46 0.86
C ARG A 134 -19.13 -8.41 -0.28
N TYR A 135 -18.26 -8.48 -1.29
CA TYR A 135 -18.45 -9.30 -2.49
C TYR A 135 -18.64 -10.78 -2.13
N MET A 136 -17.76 -11.33 -1.28
CA MET A 136 -17.87 -12.72 -0.83
C MET A 136 -19.19 -13.00 -0.10
N LYS A 137 -19.65 -12.07 0.75
CA LYS A 137 -20.90 -12.22 1.49
C LYS A 137 -22.11 -12.22 0.55
N GLU A 138 -22.16 -11.26 -0.38
CA GLU A 138 -23.28 -11.09 -1.32
C GLU A 138 -23.42 -12.28 -2.27
N HIS A 139 -22.31 -12.89 -2.68
CA HIS A 139 -22.29 -14.01 -3.62
C HIS A 139 -22.17 -15.39 -2.94
N GLY A 140 -22.14 -15.42 -1.60
CA GLY A 140 -22.09 -16.66 -0.83
C GLY A 140 -20.80 -17.47 -1.00
N TYR A 141 -19.66 -16.81 -1.25
CA TYR A 141 -18.33 -17.42 -1.29
C TYR A 141 -17.76 -17.61 0.11
N THR A 142 -17.11 -18.75 0.34
CA THR A 142 -16.47 -19.09 1.63
C THR A 142 -14.95 -19.14 1.54
N HIS A 143 -14.40 -19.29 0.34
CA HIS A 143 -12.95 -19.33 0.10
C HIS A 143 -12.57 -18.18 -0.84
N GLY A 144 -11.62 -17.35 -0.42
CA GLY A 144 -11.17 -16.20 -1.20
C GLY A 144 -9.66 -16.22 -1.41
N PHE A 145 -9.21 -15.69 -2.54
CA PHE A 145 -7.80 -15.44 -2.80
C PHE A 145 -7.60 -13.97 -3.13
N ASN A 146 -6.88 -13.23 -2.29
CA ASN A 146 -6.42 -11.88 -2.57
C ASN A 146 -5.11 -11.98 -3.37
N VAL A 147 -5.19 -11.73 -4.66
CA VAL A 147 -4.08 -11.94 -5.60
C VAL A 147 -3.36 -10.63 -5.87
N SER A 148 -2.03 -10.63 -5.72
CA SER A 148 -1.18 -9.45 -5.91
C SER A 148 0.07 -9.74 -6.75
N GLY A 149 0.44 -8.80 -7.63
CA GLY A 149 1.58 -8.93 -8.55
C GLY A 149 2.91 -8.52 -7.92
N LEU A 150 3.30 -9.14 -6.80
CA LEU A 150 4.60 -8.92 -6.17
C LEU A 150 5.62 -9.96 -6.67
N ARG A 151 6.87 -9.55 -6.92
CA ARG A 151 7.96 -10.42 -7.37
C ARG A 151 9.13 -10.46 -6.39
N ALA A 152 9.85 -11.58 -6.38
CA ALA A 152 11.02 -11.78 -5.55
C ALA A 152 12.19 -10.88 -5.99
N GLU A 153 12.42 -10.77 -7.30
CA GLU A 153 13.52 -10.01 -7.92
C GLU A 153 13.51 -8.52 -7.54
N GLU A 154 12.33 -7.93 -7.33
CA GLU A 154 12.17 -6.50 -7.04
C GLU A 154 12.94 -6.03 -5.79
N SER A 155 13.23 -6.91 -4.81
CA SER A 155 14.16 -6.62 -3.70
C SER A 155 14.43 -7.85 -2.84
N ALA A 156 15.58 -7.89 -2.15
CA ALA A 156 15.89 -8.91 -1.14
C ALA A 156 14.79 -9.08 -0.08
N LYS A 157 14.13 -7.98 0.33
CA LYS A 157 13.01 -8.04 1.29
C LYS A 157 11.77 -8.73 0.72
N ARG A 158 11.48 -8.54 -0.58
CA ARG A 158 10.38 -9.24 -1.25
C ARG A 158 10.73 -10.70 -1.48
N ALA A 159 11.98 -11.01 -1.86
CA ALA A 159 12.47 -12.39 -1.99
C ALA A 159 12.30 -13.22 -0.70
N MET A 160 12.28 -12.59 0.49
CA MET A 160 12.02 -13.29 1.75
C MET A 160 10.54 -13.64 1.99
N LYS A 161 9.58 -13.12 1.22
CA LYS A 161 8.15 -13.38 1.43
C LYS A 161 7.76 -14.81 1.07
N ASN A 162 6.68 -15.30 1.69
CA ASN A 162 5.97 -16.48 1.25
C ASN A 162 5.00 -16.07 0.12
N PRO A 163 4.99 -16.74 -1.04
CA PRO A 163 4.08 -16.39 -2.15
C PRO A 163 2.63 -16.85 -1.95
N LEU A 164 2.32 -17.69 -0.96
CA LEU A 164 0.96 -18.12 -0.66
C LEU A 164 0.77 -18.29 0.86
N TRP A 165 -0.19 -17.59 1.45
CA TRP A 165 -0.43 -17.67 2.90
C TRP A 165 -1.86 -17.34 3.30
N VAL A 166 -2.23 -17.62 4.56
CA VAL A 166 -3.55 -17.26 5.10
C VAL A 166 -3.61 -15.77 5.42
N ASN A 167 -4.59 -15.07 4.87
CA ASN A 167 -4.87 -13.68 5.21
C ASN A 167 -5.71 -13.63 6.50
N GLU A 168 -5.03 -13.43 7.63
CA GLU A 168 -5.66 -13.39 8.97
C GLU A 168 -6.68 -12.26 9.11
N GLN A 169 -6.51 -11.13 8.42
CA GLN A 169 -7.41 -9.98 8.54
C GLN A 169 -8.75 -10.19 7.82
N LEU A 170 -8.74 -10.97 6.74
CA LEU A 170 -9.94 -11.28 5.97
C LEU A 170 -10.59 -12.60 6.41
N THR A 171 -9.82 -13.52 7.00
CA THR A 171 -10.31 -14.79 7.53
C THR A 171 -11.13 -14.62 8.81
N LEU A 172 -12.23 -15.36 8.92
CA LEU A 172 -13.04 -15.40 10.14
C LEU A 172 -12.60 -16.58 11.01
N ASN A 173 -12.42 -16.35 12.31
CA ASN A 173 -12.11 -17.40 13.29
C ASN A 173 -13.14 -18.55 13.30
N SER A 174 -14.39 -18.27 12.92
CA SER A 174 -15.45 -19.28 12.78
C SER A 174 -15.25 -20.28 11.63
N GLY A 175 -14.25 -20.08 10.76
CA GLY A 175 -14.05 -20.88 9.54
C GLY A 175 -15.04 -20.61 8.40
N LYS A 176 -16.11 -19.84 8.64
CA LYS A 176 -17.14 -19.51 7.63
C LYS A 176 -16.61 -18.75 6.41
N ARG A 177 -15.48 -18.07 6.55
CA ARG A 177 -14.75 -17.41 5.46
C ARG A 177 -13.25 -17.58 5.70
N VAL A 178 -12.57 -18.18 4.75
CA VAL A 178 -11.12 -18.31 4.72
C VAL A 178 -10.59 -17.57 3.51
N VAL A 179 -9.62 -16.69 3.72
CA VAL A 179 -9.01 -15.93 2.63
C VAL A 179 -7.52 -16.15 2.66
N PHE A 180 -6.93 -16.38 1.49
CA PHE A 180 -5.50 -16.50 1.29
C PHE A 180 -4.98 -15.29 0.53
N ASP A 181 -3.75 -14.87 0.79
CA ASP A 181 -3.01 -13.98 -0.09
C ASP A 181 -2.13 -14.82 -1.02
N TRP A 182 -2.09 -14.46 -2.30
CA TRP A 182 -1.33 -15.18 -3.31
C TRP A 182 -0.57 -14.25 -4.26
N MET A 183 0.68 -14.60 -4.58
CA MET A 183 1.58 -13.92 -5.49
C MET A 183 1.97 -14.84 -6.66
N PRO A 184 1.16 -14.93 -7.73
CA PRO A 184 1.40 -15.86 -8.85
C PRO A 184 2.72 -15.58 -9.57
N CYS A 185 3.01 -14.31 -9.84
CA CYS A 185 4.22 -13.90 -10.55
C CYS A 185 5.46 -13.81 -9.66
N PHE A 186 5.44 -14.36 -8.44
CA PHE A 186 6.51 -14.15 -7.47
C PHE A 186 7.89 -14.60 -7.95
N HIS A 187 7.91 -15.66 -8.76
CA HIS A 187 9.11 -16.27 -9.32
C HIS A 187 9.59 -15.61 -10.62
N LEU A 188 8.75 -14.79 -11.27
CA LEU A 188 9.09 -14.21 -12.57
C LEU A 188 10.15 -13.10 -12.44
N GLU A 189 11.08 -13.10 -13.38
CA GLU A 189 11.99 -12.00 -13.67
C GLU A 189 11.28 -10.89 -14.48
N GLU A 190 11.86 -9.69 -14.51
CA GLU A 190 11.27 -8.56 -15.24
C GLU A 190 11.10 -8.84 -16.74
N ALA A 191 12.05 -9.54 -17.35
CA ALA A 191 11.97 -9.91 -18.76
C ALA A 191 10.78 -10.84 -19.03
N GLU A 192 10.57 -11.85 -18.16
CA GLU A 192 9.47 -12.80 -18.27
C GLU A 192 8.11 -12.14 -18.05
N VAL A 193 8.04 -11.10 -17.22
CA VAL A 193 6.83 -10.28 -17.05
C VAL A 193 6.44 -9.60 -18.36
N TYR A 194 7.39 -8.92 -19.03
CA TYR A 194 7.09 -8.29 -20.33
C TYR A 194 6.78 -9.33 -21.40
N GLN A 195 7.52 -10.44 -21.45
CA GLN A 195 7.22 -11.55 -22.38
C GLN A 195 5.81 -12.11 -22.16
N THR A 196 5.36 -12.23 -20.91
CA THR A 196 4.00 -12.70 -20.58
C THR A 196 2.94 -11.75 -21.14
N ILE A 197 3.14 -10.44 -21.01
CA ILE A 197 2.21 -9.42 -21.52
C ILE A 197 2.18 -9.45 -23.05
N LEU A 198 3.36 -9.41 -23.69
CA LEU A 198 3.49 -9.37 -25.14
C LEU A 198 3.01 -10.67 -25.80
N GLY A 199 3.29 -11.82 -25.18
CA GLY A 199 2.83 -13.13 -25.63
C GLY A 199 1.32 -13.30 -25.58
N ALA A 200 0.63 -12.54 -24.74
CA ALA A 200 -0.83 -12.45 -24.73
C ALA A 200 -1.40 -11.49 -25.80
N GLY A 201 -0.55 -10.93 -26.67
CA GLY A 201 -0.93 -9.93 -27.67
C GLY A 201 -1.25 -8.55 -27.09
N LYS A 202 -0.89 -8.31 -25.81
CA LYS A 202 -1.17 -7.05 -25.09
C LYS A 202 0.07 -6.17 -25.04
N GLN A 203 -0.14 -4.90 -24.73
CA GLN A 203 0.94 -3.93 -24.56
C GLN A 203 1.01 -3.48 -23.09
N PRO A 204 2.23 -3.33 -22.52
CA PRO A 204 2.36 -2.73 -21.20
C PRO A 204 1.96 -1.25 -21.22
N HIS A 205 1.66 -0.70 -20.05
CA HIS A 205 1.24 0.69 -19.92
C HIS A 205 2.23 1.67 -20.62
N PRO A 206 1.75 2.67 -21.39
CA PRO A 206 2.61 3.54 -22.20
C PRO A 206 3.75 4.24 -21.44
N VAL A 207 3.60 4.47 -20.14
CA VAL A 207 4.65 5.06 -19.28
C VAL A 207 5.95 4.27 -19.30
N TYR A 208 5.90 2.95 -19.52
CA TYR A 208 7.06 2.08 -19.58
C TYR A 208 7.90 2.31 -20.84
N GLY A 209 7.37 3.02 -21.85
CA GLY A 209 8.10 3.35 -23.08
C GLY A 209 8.65 2.10 -23.76
N ASP A 210 9.93 2.16 -24.12
CA ASP A 210 10.67 1.09 -24.80
C ASP A 210 11.15 -0.05 -23.87
N ARG A 211 10.80 -0.04 -22.58
CA ARG A 211 11.33 -1.03 -21.61
C ARG A 211 10.95 -2.47 -21.92
N ALA A 212 9.79 -2.68 -22.53
CA ALA A 212 9.36 -4.00 -22.99
C ALA A 212 10.32 -4.58 -24.04
N CYS A 213 11.04 -3.71 -24.75
CA CYS A 213 12.04 -4.06 -25.75
C CYS A 213 13.48 -3.97 -25.20
N GLY A 214 13.66 -3.92 -23.88
CA GLY A 214 14.98 -3.79 -23.22
C GLY A 214 15.54 -2.37 -23.21
N GLY A 215 14.76 -1.38 -23.64
CA GLY A 215 15.15 0.03 -23.57
C GLY A 215 15.08 0.61 -22.15
N ASN A 216 15.43 1.88 -22.03
CA ASN A 216 15.51 2.57 -20.74
C ASN A 216 14.87 3.97 -20.73
N THR A 217 14.17 4.36 -21.80
CA THR A 217 13.64 5.72 -21.96
C THR A 217 12.33 5.93 -21.21
N GLY A 218 11.63 4.86 -20.82
CA GLY A 218 10.40 4.91 -20.02
C GLY A 218 10.60 4.78 -18.50
N ASN A 219 9.49 4.72 -17.77
CA ASN A 219 9.49 4.59 -16.31
C ASN A 219 9.79 3.16 -15.84
N GLN A 220 10.60 2.99 -14.79
CA GLN A 220 10.87 1.67 -14.16
C GLN A 220 9.61 1.06 -13.53
N ARG A 221 8.74 1.93 -13.04
CA ARG A 221 7.50 1.57 -12.35
C ARG A 221 6.39 2.49 -12.85
N LEU A 222 5.17 1.99 -12.93
CA LEU A 222 3.99 2.84 -13.09
C LEU A 222 3.76 3.65 -11.81
N SER A 223 3.29 3.02 -10.73
CA SER A 223 3.06 3.69 -9.43
C SER A 223 2.30 5.03 -9.54
N CYS A 224 2.40 5.91 -8.53
CA CYS A 224 1.92 7.29 -8.64
C CYS A 224 2.95 8.17 -9.37
N LYS A 225 2.50 9.25 -10.00
CA LYS A 225 3.31 10.25 -10.73
C LYS A 225 4.56 10.65 -9.91
N PHE A 226 4.37 11.05 -8.66
CA PHE A 226 5.44 11.43 -7.73
C PHE A 226 5.55 10.47 -6.53
N CYS A 227 5.76 9.19 -6.81
CA CYS A 227 5.87 8.17 -5.77
C CYS A 227 7.19 8.31 -4.96
N VAL A 228 7.14 8.10 -3.65
CA VAL A 228 8.34 8.02 -2.79
C VAL A 228 9.31 6.89 -3.16
N MET A 229 8.84 5.87 -3.90
CA MET A 229 9.69 4.80 -4.44
C MET A 229 10.23 5.14 -5.85
N GLY A 230 9.90 6.33 -6.37
CA GLY A 230 10.33 6.94 -7.63
C GLY A 230 11.82 6.87 -7.86
N SER A 231 12.25 6.35 -9.02
CA SER A 231 13.60 6.65 -9.50
C SER A 231 13.67 8.11 -9.94
N ALA A 232 14.88 8.68 -10.01
CA ALA A 232 15.04 10.05 -10.51
C ALA A 232 14.47 10.21 -11.93
N ASN A 233 14.64 9.19 -12.78
CA ASN A 233 14.08 9.14 -14.12
C ASN A 233 12.54 9.17 -14.11
N ASP A 234 11.89 8.36 -13.27
CA ASP A 234 10.42 8.32 -13.21
C ASP A 234 9.85 9.68 -12.79
N LEU A 235 10.47 10.30 -11.78
CA LEU A 235 10.05 11.60 -11.26
C LEU A 235 10.28 12.72 -12.26
N MET A 236 11.40 12.70 -12.99
CA MET A 236 11.69 13.64 -14.08
C MET A 236 10.65 13.54 -15.19
N ARG A 237 10.35 12.33 -15.67
CA ARG A 237 9.32 12.13 -16.70
C ARG A 237 7.93 12.53 -16.20
N ALA A 238 7.63 12.28 -14.92
CA ALA A 238 6.38 12.75 -14.33
C ALA A 238 6.31 14.29 -14.28
N ALA A 239 7.38 14.98 -13.92
CA ALA A 239 7.41 16.46 -13.94
C ALA A 239 7.23 17.03 -15.36
N MET A 240 7.86 16.42 -16.36
CA MET A 240 7.71 16.82 -17.77
C MET A 240 6.30 16.59 -18.31
N ASN A 241 5.69 15.45 -17.99
CA ASN A 241 4.36 15.09 -18.50
C ASN A 241 3.21 15.71 -17.70
N TYR A 242 3.44 16.04 -16.43
CA TYR A 242 2.43 16.54 -15.49
C TYR A 242 2.92 17.79 -14.73
N PRO A 243 3.26 18.90 -15.42
CA PRO A 243 3.85 20.08 -14.78
C PRO A 243 2.92 20.74 -13.75
N ASP A 244 1.60 20.72 -13.96
CA ASP A 244 0.64 21.27 -13.00
C ASP A 244 0.56 20.41 -11.71
N HIS A 245 0.56 19.08 -11.85
CA HIS A 245 0.61 18.17 -10.69
C HIS A 245 1.97 18.19 -9.99
N TYR A 246 3.05 18.47 -10.72
CA TYR A 246 4.36 18.72 -10.13
C TYR A 246 4.33 19.94 -9.21
N ALA A 247 3.74 21.04 -9.67
CA ALA A 247 3.52 22.24 -8.86
C ALA A 247 2.63 21.97 -7.64
N GLU A 248 1.55 21.18 -7.79
CA GLU A 248 0.69 20.75 -6.68
C GLU A 248 1.49 20.00 -5.60
N MET A 249 2.33 19.05 -6.00
CA MET A 249 3.11 18.25 -5.06
C MET A 249 4.18 19.06 -4.34
N ILE A 250 4.80 20.05 -5.00
CA ILE A 250 5.72 21.00 -4.36
C ILE A 250 4.97 21.89 -3.36
N ALA A 251 3.81 22.43 -3.76
CA ALA A 251 2.96 23.21 -2.87
C ALA A 251 2.55 22.41 -1.63
N LEU A 252 2.27 21.11 -1.78
CA LEU A 252 1.98 20.23 -0.67
C LEU A 252 3.17 20.09 0.28
N GLU A 253 4.42 19.98 -0.22
CA GLU A 253 5.63 20.01 0.62
C GLU A 253 5.78 21.30 1.43
N ILE A 254 5.44 22.45 0.83
CA ILE A 254 5.46 23.76 1.49
C ILE A 254 4.41 23.79 2.61
N VAL A 255 3.16 23.42 2.32
CA VAL A 255 2.05 23.51 3.28
C VAL A 255 2.26 22.59 4.49
N VAL A 256 2.77 21.38 4.29
CA VAL A 256 3.05 20.47 5.42
C VAL A 256 4.43 20.64 6.04
N ASN A 257 5.29 21.48 5.45
CA ASN A 257 6.69 21.67 5.83
C ASN A 257 7.45 20.33 5.98
N HIS A 258 7.27 19.45 4.99
CA HIS A 258 7.85 18.11 4.98
C HIS A 258 7.99 17.61 3.54
N THR A 259 9.09 16.94 3.22
CA THR A 259 9.36 16.37 1.89
C THR A 259 9.35 14.85 1.87
N MET A 260 9.02 14.25 0.72
CA MET A 260 9.10 12.80 0.50
C MET A 260 10.53 12.26 0.51
N PHE A 261 11.50 13.08 0.08
CA PHE A 261 12.83 12.60 -0.23
C PHE A 261 13.89 13.14 0.73
N GLY A 262 14.97 12.40 0.83
CA GLY A 262 16.13 12.81 1.60
C GLY A 262 17.29 11.88 1.36
N ARG A 263 18.47 12.31 1.79
CA ARG A 263 19.71 11.56 1.69
C ARG A 263 20.34 11.41 3.07
N THR A 264 20.96 10.27 3.31
CA THR A 264 21.74 10.03 4.53
C THR A 264 23.21 10.31 4.25
N LYS A 265 23.83 11.18 5.04
CA LYS A 265 25.26 11.46 4.99
C LYS A 265 25.91 11.10 6.33
N THR A 266 27.11 10.54 6.30
CA THR A 266 27.93 10.37 7.49
C THR A 266 28.84 11.58 7.65
N ILE A 267 28.75 12.25 8.80
CA ILE A 267 29.58 13.41 9.16
C ILE A 267 30.33 13.07 10.44
N HIS A 268 31.64 13.26 10.42
CA HIS A 268 32.49 13.03 11.56
C HIS A 268 32.57 14.28 12.43
N THR A 269 32.59 14.11 13.76
CA THR A 269 32.68 15.21 14.73
C THR A 269 33.52 14.79 15.95
N ASP A 270 33.97 15.80 16.68
CA ASP A 270 34.62 15.73 18.00
C ASP A 270 33.64 15.46 19.15
N ILE A 271 32.41 15.94 19.04
CA ILE A 271 31.36 15.73 20.03
C ILE A 271 30.36 14.64 19.61
N GLN A 272 29.78 13.95 20.59
CA GLN A 272 28.63 13.08 20.35
C GLN A 272 27.37 13.92 20.25
N LEU A 273 26.66 13.82 19.14
CA LEU A 273 25.40 14.53 18.95
C LEU A 273 24.21 13.66 19.33
N ALA A 274 23.19 14.27 19.90
CA ALA A 274 21.92 13.64 20.18
C ALA A 274 21.11 13.46 18.89
N LYS A 275 20.19 12.49 18.92
CA LYS A 275 19.25 12.29 17.82
C LYS A 275 18.34 13.51 17.71
N GLY A 276 18.30 14.14 16.54
CA GLY A 276 17.52 15.33 16.27
C GLY A 276 18.35 16.61 16.17
N ASP A 277 19.60 16.59 16.64
CA ASP A 277 20.51 17.74 16.54
C ASP A 277 20.76 18.12 15.08
N GLU A 278 20.94 19.42 14.83
CA GLU A 278 21.24 19.95 13.50
C GLU A 278 22.71 19.75 13.17
N LEU A 279 22.99 19.18 11.99
CA LEU A 279 24.35 19.01 11.48
C LEU A 279 24.32 18.97 9.95
N GLY A 280 25.16 19.77 9.30
CA GLY A 280 25.39 19.66 7.84
C GLY A 280 24.13 19.78 6.98
N GLY A 281 23.18 20.63 7.37
CA GLY A 281 21.91 20.86 6.65
C GLY A 281 20.83 19.81 6.89
N GLY A 282 21.00 18.93 7.89
CA GLY A 282 20.01 17.92 8.23
C GLY A 282 19.97 17.63 9.73
N LYS A 283 19.25 16.57 10.10
CA LYS A 283 19.12 16.12 11.50
C LYS A 283 19.86 14.82 11.75
N VAL A 284 20.56 14.74 12.88
CA VAL A 284 21.26 13.53 13.31
C VAL A 284 20.24 12.42 13.58
N ILE A 285 20.41 11.26 12.92
CA ILE A 285 19.57 10.06 13.11
C ILE A 285 20.24 9.03 14.02
N GLU A 286 21.57 9.02 14.05
CA GLU A 286 22.39 8.08 14.80
C GLU A 286 23.80 8.68 14.98
N SER A 287 24.36 8.58 16.19
CA SER A 287 25.74 8.97 16.48
C SER A 287 26.45 7.81 17.17
N ILE A 288 27.59 7.36 16.62
CA ILE A 288 28.38 6.24 17.14
C ILE A 288 29.85 6.62 17.30
N LYS A 289 30.53 6.05 18.29
CA LYS A 289 31.99 6.22 18.44
C LYS A 289 32.72 5.58 17.24
N ASN A 290 33.71 6.30 16.74
CA ASN A 290 34.58 5.86 15.68
C ASN A 290 35.68 4.97 16.26
N THR A 291 35.63 3.67 15.95
CA THR A 291 36.58 2.67 16.47
C THR A 291 37.86 2.54 15.64
N SER A 292 38.00 3.33 14.56
CA SER A 292 39.19 3.27 13.71
C SER A 292 40.40 3.91 14.40
N LYS A 293 41.54 3.20 14.42
CA LYS A 293 42.83 3.72 14.92
C LYS A 293 43.34 4.94 14.15
N ARG A 294 42.83 5.19 12.94
CA ARG A 294 43.18 6.35 12.09
C ARG A 294 42.14 7.46 12.13
N ALA A 295 41.16 7.38 13.02
CA ALA A 295 40.10 8.37 13.12
C ALA A 295 40.64 9.70 13.69
N VAL A 296 40.61 10.75 12.88
CA VAL A 296 40.89 12.12 13.35
C VAL A 296 39.78 12.61 14.29
N MET A 297 38.54 12.21 14.01
CA MET A 297 37.36 12.61 14.77
C MET A 297 36.70 11.38 15.45
N PRO A 298 36.41 11.46 16.77
CA PRO A 298 35.96 10.36 17.61
C PRO A 298 34.53 9.90 17.37
N TYR A 299 33.67 10.67 16.69
CA TYR A 299 32.27 10.29 16.43
C TYR A 299 31.94 10.25 14.94
N LYS A 300 31.09 9.29 14.57
CA LYS A 300 30.45 9.20 13.25
C LYS A 300 28.96 9.46 13.44
N ASN A 301 28.45 10.53 12.85
CA ASN A 301 27.04 10.89 12.90
C ASN A 301 26.41 10.62 11.55
N LYS A 302 25.40 9.76 11.51
CA LYS A 302 24.51 9.68 10.36
C LYS A 302 23.51 10.82 10.47
N VAL A 303 23.41 11.60 9.41
CA VAL A 303 22.54 12.75 9.29
C VAL A 303 21.58 12.50 8.14
N PHE A 304 20.29 12.72 8.38
CA PHE A 304 19.28 12.75 7.33
C PHE A 304 19.08 14.19 6.86
N ILE A 305 19.34 14.43 5.58
CA ILE A 305 19.20 15.72 4.91
C ILE A 305 17.94 15.62 4.03
N PRO A 306 16.88 16.38 4.33
CA PRO A 306 15.71 16.48 3.47
C PRO A 306 16.10 17.00 2.07
N VAL A 307 15.48 16.46 1.04
CA VAL A 307 15.71 16.90 -0.35
C VAL A 307 14.33 17.21 -0.95
N PRO A 308 13.95 18.49 -1.08
CA PRO A 308 12.69 18.89 -1.70
C PRO A 308 12.48 18.26 -3.07
N LEU A 309 11.22 18.05 -3.45
CA LEU A 309 10.86 17.42 -4.73
C LEU A 309 11.41 18.20 -5.94
N ASN A 310 11.44 19.54 -5.86
CA ASN A 310 12.03 20.36 -6.91
C ASN A 310 13.55 20.16 -7.05
N GLU A 311 14.30 20.10 -5.95
CA GLU A 311 15.73 19.74 -5.98
C GLU A 311 15.95 18.30 -6.46
N LYS A 312 15.11 17.36 -5.99
CA LYS A 312 15.22 15.93 -6.31
C LYS A 312 15.07 15.67 -7.80
N VAL A 313 14.15 16.38 -8.45
CA VAL A 313 13.83 16.24 -9.86
C VAL A 313 14.74 17.13 -10.71
N GLY A 314 14.91 18.40 -10.34
CA GLY A 314 15.69 19.37 -11.11
C GLY A 314 15.00 19.86 -12.39
N ALA A 315 13.67 19.73 -12.49
CA ALA A 315 12.88 20.26 -13.60
C ALA A 315 12.42 21.71 -13.31
N PRO A 316 12.17 22.54 -14.34
CA PRO A 316 11.56 23.85 -14.16
C PRO A 316 10.21 23.75 -13.43
N VAL A 317 9.97 24.71 -12.53
CA VAL A 317 8.75 24.77 -11.72
C VAL A 317 7.97 26.03 -12.10
N ASP A 318 6.66 25.88 -12.32
CA ASP A 318 5.74 27.01 -12.42
C ASP A 318 5.41 27.52 -11.02
N GLU A 319 6.15 28.54 -10.58
CA GLU A 319 5.99 29.15 -9.25
C GLU A 319 4.59 29.76 -9.04
N VAL A 320 3.93 30.23 -10.10
CA VAL A 320 2.56 30.78 -10.01
C VAL A 320 1.57 29.66 -9.73
N ALA A 321 1.71 28.52 -10.41
CA ALA A 321 0.92 27.33 -10.12
C ALA A 321 1.18 26.81 -8.70
N VAL A 322 2.44 26.81 -8.23
CA VAL A 322 2.78 26.42 -6.85
C VAL A 322 2.02 27.30 -5.84
N GLN A 323 2.09 28.63 -5.98
CA GLN A 323 1.40 29.54 -5.05
C GLN A 323 -0.13 29.33 -5.05
N ARG A 324 -0.73 29.11 -6.23
CA ARG A 324 -2.15 28.77 -6.34
C ARG A 324 -2.50 27.49 -5.57
N TYR A 325 -1.66 26.46 -5.66
CA TYR A 325 -1.88 25.22 -4.91
C TYR A 325 -1.59 25.36 -3.41
N VAL A 326 -0.64 26.20 -2.99
CA VAL A 326 -0.40 26.49 -1.57
C VAL A 326 -1.66 27.06 -0.91
N ILE A 327 -2.29 28.04 -1.56
CA ILE A 327 -3.57 28.61 -1.09
C ILE A 327 -4.64 27.52 -1.00
N ARG A 328 -4.86 26.77 -2.09
CA ARG A 328 -5.86 25.69 -2.15
C ARG A 328 -5.66 24.63 -1.08
N HIS A 329 -4.43 24.17 -0.87
CA HIS A 329 -4.11 23.14 0.11
C HIS A 329 -4.25 23.64 1.55
N THR A 330 -3.93 24.91 1.80
CA THR A 330 -4.11 25.55 3.11
C THR A 330 -5.60 25.63 3.46
N GLU A 331 -6.43 26.10 2.53
CA GLU A 331 -7.89 26.14 2.68
C GLU A 331 -8.47 24.73 2.87
N ARG A 332 -8.01 23.77 2.05
CA ARG A 332 -8.43 22.37 2.16
C ARG A 332 -8.09 21.77 3.52
N LEU A 333 -6.91 22.07 4.07
CA LEU A 333 -6.49 21.59 5.39
C LEU A 333 -7.41 22.11 6.50
N VAL A 334 -7.88 23.36 6.42
CA VAL A 334 -8.84 23.90 7.39
C VAL A 334 -10.14 23.10 7.36
N VAL A 335 -10.71 22.93 6.16
CA VAL A 335 -11.95 22.15 5.97
C VAL A 335 -11.79 20.71 6.47
N LEU A 336 -10.67 20.05 6.15
CA LEU A 336 -10.41 18.68 6.58
C LEU A 336 -10.36 18.56 8.11
N LYS A 337 -9.73 19.52 8.81
CA LYS A 337 -9.68 19.53 10.27
C LYS A 337 -11.08 19.68 10.87
N GLU A 338 -11.90 20.57 10.33
CA GLU A 338 -13.30 20.73 10.77
C GLU A 338 -14.11 19.45 10.56
N CYS A 339 -13.98 18.80 9.40
CA CYS A 339 -14.63 17.50 9.14
C CYS A 339 -14.19 16.42 10.13
N VAL A 340 -12.89 16.35 10.46
CA VAL A 340 -12.36 15.39 11.44
C VAL A 340 -12.93 15.62 12.83
N GLU A 341 -13.02 16.88 13.28
CA GLU A 341 -13.61 17.21 14.58
C GLU A 341 -15.11 16.93 14.62
N ALA A 342 -15.85 17.23 13.54
CA ALA A 342 -17.26 16.88 13.40
C ALA A 342 -17.48 15.35 13.46
N GLU A 343 -16.64 14.56 12.77
CA GLU A 343 -16.70 13.09 12.86
C GLU A 343 -16.44 12.58 14.28
N LYS A 344 -15.46 13.15 14.98
CA LYS A 344 -15.15 12.77 16.37
C LYS A 344 -16.33 13.09 17.29
N ALA A 345 -16.92 14.26 17.16
CA ALA A 345 -18.10 14.66 17.92
C ALA A 345 -19.28 13.72 17.65
N GLN A 346 -19.54 13.37 16.39
CA GLN A 346 -20.61 12.43 16.02
C GLN A 346 -20.36 11.02 16.57
N LYS A 347 -19.11 10.53 16.53
CA LYS A 347 -18.74 9.22 17.12
C LYS A 347 -18.90 9.25 18.64
N ALA A 348 -18.53 10.34 19.31
CA ALA A 348 -18.70 10.51 20.74
C ALA A 348 -20.19 10.51 21.12
N LEU A 349 -21.04 11.19 20.36
CA LEU A 349 -22.49 11.20 20.55
C LEU A 349 -23.09 9.80 20.40
N LYS A 350 -22.79 9.09 19.30
CA LYS A 350 -23.25 7.71 19.07
C LYS A 350 -22.80 6.75 20.20
N LYS A 351 -21.60 6.96 20.73
CA LYS A 351 -21.08 6.18 21.87
C LYS A 351 -21.86 6.46 23.15
N ARG A 352 -22.21 7.72 23.43
CA ARG A 352 -23.06 8.12 24.57
C ARG A 352 -24.46 7.52 24.45
N GLU A 353 -25.11 7.69 23.30
CA GLU A 353 -26.45 7.10 23.04
C GLU A 353 -26.46 5.57 23.17
N SER A 354 -25.39 4.91 22.72
CA SER A 354 -25.26 3.45 22.85
C SER A 354 -25.08 3.04 24.32
N ALA A 355 -24.31 3.81 25.10
CA ALA A 355 -24.12 3.58 26.54
C ALA A 355 -25.42 3.79 27.32
N GLU A 356 -26.20 4.83 26.99
CA GLU A 356 -27.51 5.10 27.60
C GLU A 356 -28.52 3.99 27.30
N LYS A 357 -28.56 3.47 26.06
CA LYS A 357 -29.40 2.32 25.68
C LYS A 357 -29.00 1.00 26.38
N ILE A 358 -27.73 0.84 26.71
CA ILE A 358 -27.25 -0.32 27.50
C ILE A 358 -27.62 -0.13 28.98
N GLY A 359 -27.43 1.08 29.52
CA GLY A 359 -27.83 1.43 30.88
C GLY A 359 -29.33 1.29 31.12
N SER A 360 -30.17 1.65 30.14
CA SER A 360 -31.64 1.50 30.23
C SER A 360 -32.13 0.05 30.11
N LYS A 361 -31.30 -0.88 29.62
CA LYS A 361 -31.62 -2.32 29.52
C LYS A 361 -31.25 -3.11 30.77
N ILE A 362 -30.50 -2.53 31.71
CA ILE A 362 -30.28 -3.13 33.03
C ILE A 362 -31.51 -2.79 33.88
N LYS A 363 -32.55 -3.65 33.84
CA LYS A 363 -33.59 -3.62 34.87
C LYS A 363 -32.90 -3.82 36.22
N LYS A 364 -33.09 -2.88 37.16
CA LYS A 364 -32.79 -3.13 38.58
C LYS A 364 -33.39 -4.49 38.94
N ARG A 365 -32.58 -5.39 39.51
CA ARG A 365 -33.09 -6.60 40.16
C ARG A 365 -34.17 -6.14 41.15
N ASP A 366 -35.35 -6.74 41.04
CA ASP A 366 -36.44 -6.55 41.97
C ASP A 366 -35.98 -7.05 43.35
N GLU A 367 -36.10 -6.22 44.39
CA GLU A 367 -35.67 -6.53 45.78
C GLU A 367 -36.55 -7.63 46.44
N SER A 368 -37.48 -8.22 45.70
CA SER A 368 -38.43 -9.22 46.19
C SER A 368 -38.05 -10.69 45.99
N THR A 369 -36.91 -11.01 45.37
CA THR A 369 -36.37 -12.39 45.41
C THR A 369 -35.58 -12.61 46.69
N ILE A 370 -36.28 -13.06 47.73
CA ILE A 370 -35.70 -13.68 48.92
C ILE A 370 -34.90 -14.91 48.47
N ASP A 371 -33.61 -14.94 48.82
CA ASP A 371 -32.71 -16.05 48.56
C ASP A 371 -33.11 -17.22 49.48
N PHE A 372 -33.64 -18.30 48.88
CA PHE A 372 -34.16 -19.48 49.59
C PHE A 372 -33.09 -20.27 50.38
N LEU A 373 -31.82 -19.84 50.33
CA LEU A 373 -30.68 -20.47 50.98
C LEU A 373 -30.39 -19.99 52.40
N ASP A 374 -30.99 -18.88 52.86
CA ASP A 374 -30.85 -18.39 54.25
C ASP A 374 -31.88 -19.01 55.22
N MET A 375 -32.70 -19.97 54.77
CA MET A 375 -33.73 -20.63 55.57
C MET A 375 -33.39 -22.08 56.00
N LEU A 376 -32.16 -22.53 55.77
CA LEU A 376 -31.70 -23.90 56.08
C LEU A 376 -30.53 -23.98 57.08
N SER A 377 -30.36 -22.96 57.92
CA SER A 377 -29.53 -23.06 59.13
C SER A 377 -30.42 -23.12 60.38
N ILE A 378 -30.90 -24.32 60.71
CA ILE A 378 -31.23 -24.75 62.07
C ILE A 378 -30.36 -25.95 62.39
#